data_AF-A0AAE0Y2C6-F1
#
_entry.id   AF-A0AAE0Y2C6-F1
#
_cell.length_a   1.000
_cell.length_b   1.000
_cell.length_c   1.000
_cell.angle_alpha   90.00
_cell.angle_beta   90.00
_cell.angle_gamma   90.00
#
_symmetry.space_group_name_H-M   'P 1'
#
loop_
_entity.id
_entity.type
_entity.pdbx_description
1 polymer ?
#
loop_
_entity_poly.entity_id
_entity_poly.type
_entity_poly.pdbx_seq_one_letter_code
_entity_poly.pdbx_strand_id
1 'polypeptide(L)'
;MEFVQSINKKEKQELSLSKHSSAPKPSNMGSTASTSHKGMREAVPMWIYTAKLPEDQTNHKFTSMSSGMQQLGPNTVARQRTGKFDTDAARWKEGFSSGKHVFEVVFPVAQRGVHASVGVGHDNVPLTLNKSCSLVGNCKESWALDLSTRRAVHAAGIKKYPSTQVFLPDKFYMYLDADSGSLMFGSDHTYYGTAFDGIPTDKPLYPMVSAVTHGATITLFYRGEGVVRIGPLRKKR
;
A
#
# COMPACT_ATOMS: atom_id res chain seq x y z
N MET A 1 -32.84 42.20 -37.75
CA MET A 1 -32.00 43.41 -37.89
C MET A 1 -32.47 44.41 -36.87
N GLU A 2 -31.51 44.97 -36.13
CA GLU A 2 -31.58 46.18 -35.31
C GLU A 2 -32.63 46.27 -34.20
N PHE A 3 -32.17 46.15 -32.95
CA PHE A 3 -32.50 47.10 -31.90
C PHE A 3 -31.29 47.23 -30.98
N VAL A 4 -30.44 48.22 -31.28
CA VAL A 4 -29.38 48.72 -30.41
C VAL A 4 -29.92 49.94 -29.68
N GLN A 5 -29.40 50.16 -28.47
CA GLN A 5 -29.49 51.34 -27.61
C GLN A 5 -30.51 51.28 -26.48
N SER A 6 -30.09 50.71 -25.35
CA SER A 6 -30.05 51.43 -24.06
C SER A 6 -29.39 50.54 -23.00
N ILE A 7 -28.86 51.16 -21.95
CA ILE A 7 -28.23 50.59 -20.75
C ILE A 7 -26.69 50.56 -20.83
N ASN A 8 -26.13 51.77 -20.76
CA ASN A 8 -24.78 52.01 -20.29
C ASN A 8 -24.89 52.91 -19.04
N LYS A 9 -25.00 52.31 -17.85
CA LYS A 9 -24.86 52.94 -16.52
C LYS A 9 -25.11 51.92 -15.41
N LYS A 10 -24.15 51.01 -15.14
CA LYS A 10 -24.04 50.31 -13.84
C LYS A 10 -22.75 49.51 -13.60
N GLU A 11 -21.60 49.95 -14.13
CA GLU A 11 -20.29 49.35 -13.80
C GLU A 11 -19.23 50.39 -13.42
N LYS A 12 -19.60 51.35 -12.58
CA LYS A 12 -18.64 52.24 -11.90
C LYS A 12 -19.11 52.56 -10.49
N GLN A 13 -19.00 51.58 -9.59
CA GLN A 13 -18.89 51.81 -8.15
C GLN A 13 -18.53 50.49 -7.46
N GLU A 14 -17.24 50.21 -7.39
CA GLU A 14 -16.57 49.49 -6.28
C GLU A 14 -15.08 49.36 -6.65
N LEU A 15 -14.39 50.50 -6.64
CA LEU A 15 -12.95 50.57 -6.83
C LEU A 15 -12.40 51.80 -6.10
N SER A 16 -12.51 51.77 -4.77
CA SER A 16 -11.66 52.54 -3.86
C SER A 16 -11.76 51.93 -2.46
N LEU A 17 -10.64 51.94 -1.73
CA LEU A 17 -10.43 51.48 -0.35
C LEU A 17 -9.86 50.06 -0.18
N SER A 18 -8.56 49.89 -0.40
CA SER A 18 -7.60 49.89 0.72
C SER A 18 -6.18 49.56 0.24
N LYS A 19 -5.27 50.53 0.42
CA LYS A 19 -3.83 50.29 0.46
C LYS A 19 -3.45 50.20 1.93
N HIS A 20 -3.04 49.03 2.39
CA HIS A 20 -2.07 48.89 3.48
C HIS A 20 -1.33 47.56 3.31
N SER A 21 -0.11 47.66 2.80
CA SER A 21 0.89 46.60 2.79
C SER A 21 1.65 46.66 4.11
N SER A 22 1.44 45.68 4.98
CA SER A 22 2.33 45.34 6.09
C SER A 22 2.85 43.92 5.87
N ALA A 23 4.18 43.79 5.85
CA ALA A 23 4.88 42.53 5.61
C ALA A 23 4.65 41.53 6.75
N PRO A 24 4.40 40.23 6.46
CA PRO A 24 4.45 39.20 7.48
C PRO A 24 5.91 38.81 7.77
N LYS A 25 6.24 38.76 9.07
CA LYS A 25 7.50 38.23 9.61
C LYS A 25 7.69 36.75 9.22
N PRO A 26 8.92 36.27 8.99
CA PRO A 26 9.16 34.86 8.70
C PRO A 26 8.85 34.02 9.95
N SER A 27 7.80 33.20 9.87
CA SER A 27 7.61 32.08 10.78
C SER A 27 8.60 30.98 10.40
N ASN A 28 9.18 30.38 11.44
CA ASN A 28 10.23 29.39 11.38
C ASN A 28 9.71 28.11 10.69
N MET A 29 9.85 28.02 9.36
CA MET A 29 9.69 26.78 8.61
C MET A 29 10.94 25.93 8.80
N GLY A 30 10.92 25.07 9.82
CA GLY A 30 11.74 23.87 9.84
C GLY A 30 11.14 22.82 8.92
N SER A 31 11.10 23.07 7.61
CA SER A 31 10.87 22.02 6.62
C SER A 31 12.19 21.29 6.40
N THR A 32 12.43 20.24 7.17
CA THR A 32 13.40 19.22 6.78
C THR A 32 12.83 18.49 5.56
N ALA A 33 13.10 19.06 4.38
CA ALA A 33 13.08 18.29 3.15
C ALA A 33 13.93 17.04 3.39
N SER A 34 13.31 15.85 3.35
CA SER A 34 14.06 14.61 3.27
C SER A 34 14.70 14.57 1.89
N THR A 35 15.90 15.15 1.81
CA THR A 35 16.83 14.92 0.72
C THR A 35 17.19 13.44 0.75
N SER A 36 16.41 12.65 0.01
CA SER A 36 16.78 11.31 -0.41
C SER A 36 18.18 11.41 -1.01
N HIS A 37 19.18 10.99 -0.24
CA HIS A 37 20.57 10.93 -0.67
C HIS A 37 20.64 10.01 -1.88
N LYS A 38 20.75 10.63 -3.05
CA LYS A 38 20.71 9.98 -4.36
C LYS A 38 21.90 9.03 -4.45
N GLY A 39 21.67 7.73 -4.24
CA GLY A 39 22.66 6.67 -4.48
C GLY A 39 22.88 5.66 -3.36
N MET A 40 22.38 5.88 -2.14
CA MET A 40 22.48 4.86 -1.09
C MET A 40 21.29 3.91 -1.18
N ARG A 41 21.58 2.60 -1.28
CA ARG A 41 20.56 1.56 -1.11
C ARG A 41 20.00 1.69 0.31
N GLU A 42 18.68 1.70 0.43
CA GLU A 42 18.00 1.69 1.72
C GLU A 42 18.54 0.54 2.59
N ALA A 43 18.83 0.83 3.85
CA ALA A 43 19.34 -0.17 4.77
C ALA A 43 18.27 -1.24 5.02
N VAL A 44 18.67 -2.51 5.01
CA VAL A 44 17.76 -3.61 5.29
C VAL A 44 17.45 -3.61 6.79
N PRO A 45 16.18 -3.49 7.21
CA PRO A 45 15.83 -3.51 8.62
C PRO A 45 16.08 -4.91 9.21
N MET A 46 16.94 -4.99 10.24
CA MET A 46 17.36 -6.29 10.81
C MET A 46 16.21 -7.13 11.37
N TRP A 47 15.10 -6.50 11.79
CA TRP A 47 13.96 -7.20 12.37
C TRP A 47 13.26 -8.15 11.40
N ILE A 48 13.41 -7.96 10.09
CA ILE A 48 12.77 -8.86 9.10
C ILE A 48 13.31 -10.29 9.20
N TYR A 49 14.52 -10.47 9.73
CA TYR A 49 15.17 -11.77 9.95
C TYR A 49 14.94 -12.34 11.34
N THR A 50 14.29 -11.61 12.24
CA THR A 50 14.05 -12.03 13.63
C THR A 50 12.63 -12.52 13.86
N ALA A 51 11.76 -12.46 12.84
CA ALA A 51 10.39 -12.94 12.91
C ALA A 51 10.35 -14.41 13.32
N LYS A 52 9.51 -14.71 14.31
CA LYS A 52 9.27 -16.07 14.79
C LYS A 52 7.84 -16.46 14.54
N LEU A 53 7.65 -17.61 13.91
CA LEU A 53 6.32 -18.17 13.68
C LEU A 53 5.62 -18.36 15.04
N PRO A 54 4.41 -17.79 15.24
CA PRO A 54 3.66 -18.01 16.47
C PRO A 54 3.23 -19.46 16.63
N GLU A 55 3.15 -19.93 17.88
CA GLU A 55 2.65 -21.28 18.20
C GLU A 55 1.17 -21.41 17.82
N ASP A 56 0.36 -20.41 18.17
CA ASP A 56 -1.03 -20.31 17.74
C ASP A 56 -1.12 -19.67 16.34
N GLN A 57 -1.71 -20.40 15.40
CA GLN A 57 -1.92 -19.95 14.02
C GLN A 57 -3.40 -19.90 13.62
N THR A 58 -4.32 -20.00 14.60
CA THR A 58 -5.77 -20.06 14.37
C THR A 58 -6.32 -18.84 13.61
N ASN A 59 -5.64 -17.69 13.73
CA ASN A 59 -5.98 -16.44 13.06
C ASN A 59 -5.21 -16.20 11.76
N HIS A 60 -4.27 -17.07 11.40
CA HIS A 60 -3.44 -16.89 10.21
C HIS A 60 -4.17 -17.36 8.94
N LYS A 61 -5.24 -16.65 8.59
CA LYS A 61 -6.15 -17.02 7.52
C LYS A 61 -6.84 -15.82 6.88
N PHE A 62 -7.32 -16.00 5.65
CA PHE A 62 -8.31 -15.13 5.03
C PHE A 62 -9.70 -15.39 5.64
N THR A 63 -10.50 -14.35 5.84
CA THR A 63 -11.91 -14.50 6.30
C THR A 63 -12.89 -13.61 5.57
N SER A 64 -12.46 -12.44 5.09
CA SER A 64 -13.32 -11.54 4.33
C SER A 64 -12.88 -11.55 2.88
N MET A 65 -13.78 -11.92 1.96
CA MET A 65 -13.49 -11.94 0.54
C MET A 65 -14.75 -11.65 -0.27
N SER A 66 -14.58 -11.14 -1.48
CA SER A 66 -15.70 -10.98 -2.40
C SER A 66 -16.26 -12.33 -2.87
N SER A 67 -17.46 -12.31 -3.45
CA SER A 67 -18.08 -13.50 -4.05
C SER A 67 -17.30 -14.09 -5.23
N GLY A 68 -16.34 -13.36 -5.80
CA GLY A 68 -15.46 -13.85 -6.85
C GLY A 68 -14.22 -14.57 -6.34
N MET A 69 -13.98 -14.59 -5.02
CA MET A 69 -12.89 -15.31 -4.37
C MET A 69 -13.41 -16.55 -3.65
N GLN A 70 -12.65 -17.64 -3.75
CA GLN A 70 -12.89 -18.88 -3.05
C GLN A 70 -11.70 -19.17 -2.14
N GLN A 71 -11.98 -19.52 -0.89
CA GLN A 71 -10.96 -20.03 0.01
C GLN A 71 -10.60 -21.47 -0.34
N LEU A 72 -9.32 -21.75 -0.61
CA LEU A 72 -8.80 -23.10 -0.87
C LEU A 72 -8.14 -23.73 0.37
N GLY A 73 -7.69 -22.88 1.30
CA GLY A 73 -7.14 -23.27 2.59
C GLY A 73 -7.14 -22.06 3.52
N PRO A 74 -6.69 -22.19 4.78
CA PRO A 74 -6.73 -21.09 5.74
C PRO A 74 -6.14 -19.80 5.15
N ASN A 75 -4.97 -19.94 4.54
CA ASN A 75 -4.18 -18.83 4.06
C ASN A 75 -4.05 -18.78 2.52
N THR A 76 -4.89 -19.52 1.80
CA THR A 76 -4.86 -19.62 0.34
C THR A 76 -6.24 -19.31 -0.23
N VAL A 77 -6.30 -18.41 -1.21
CA VAL A 77 -7.52 -18.08 -1.95
C VAL A 77 -7.29 -18.24 -3.45
N ALA A 78 -8.34 -18.55 -4.19
CA ALA A 78 -8.35 -18.53 -5.64
C ALA A 78 -9.48 -17.65 -6.17
N ARG A 79 -9.20 -16.88 -7.23
CA ARG A 79 -10.23 -16.11 -7.91
C ARG A 79 -11.01 -17.01 -8.87
N GLN A 80 -12.30 -17.20 -8.60
CA GLN A 80 -13.19 -18.06 -9.38
C GLN A 80 -14.01 -17.32 -10.44
N ARG A 81 -14.26 -16.01 -10.28
CA ARG A 81 -15.10 -15.26 -11.23
C ARG A 81 -14.62 -15.41 -12.67
N THR A 82 -15.53 -15.78 -13.56
CA THR A 82 -15.28 -15.87 -15.00
C THR A 82 -15.49 -14.47 -15.60
N GLY A 83 -14.43 -13.88 -16.15
CA GLY A 83 -14.44 -12.50 -16.66
C GLY A 83 -13.23 -11.68 -16.20
N LYS A 84 -12.83 -10.71 -17.04
CA LYS A 84 -11.60 -9.91 -16.85
C LYS A 84 -11.84 -8.43 -16.53
N PHE A 85 -13.11 -8.02 -16.44
CA PHE A 85 -13.50 -6.63 -16.16
C PHE A 85 -13.71 -6.35 -14.69
N ASP A 86 -13.91 -7.38 -13.86
CA ASP A 86 -14.02 -7.24 -12.41
C ASP A 86 -12.70 -7.57 -11.72
N THR A 87 -12.40 -6.82 -10.67
CA THR A 87 -11.34 -7.15 -9.72
C THR A 87 -11.96 -7.66 -8.43
N ASP A 88 -11.43 -8.77 -7.93
CA ASP A 88 -11.88 -9.39 -6.69
C ASP A 88 -10.72 -9.39 -5.69
N ALA A 89 -11.04 -9.24 -4.40
CA ALA A 89 -10.08 -9.17 -3.32
C ALA A 89 -10.45 -10.06 -2.14
N ALA A 90 -9.44 -10.36 -1.34
CA ALA A 90 -9.54 -11.03 -0.05
C ALA A 90 -8.71 -10.28 0.99
N ARG A 91 -9.18 -10.29 2.24
CA ARG A 91 -8.57 -9.68 3.41
C ARG A 91 -8.31 -10.73 4.48
N TRP A 92 -7.14 -10.63 5.07
CA TRP A 92 -6.71 -11.42 6.20
C TRP A 92 -7.60 -11.19 7.42
N LYS A 93 -7.69 -12.18 8.31
CA LYS A 93 -8.56 -12.12 9.49
C LYS A 93 -8.11 -11.08 10.49
N GLU A 94 -6.82 -11.09 10.80
CA GLU A 94 -6.22 -10.23 11.81
C GLU A 94 -5.77 -8.90 11.21
N GLY A 95 -6.08 -7.81 11.90
CA GLY A 95 -5.55 -6.49 11.62
C GLY A 95 -4.47 -6.15 12.65
N PHE A 96 -3.41 -5.50 12.20
CA PHE A 96 -2.24 -5.20 13.01
C PHE A 96 -2.21 -3.70 13.33
N SER A 97 -2.26 -3.35 14.61
CA SER A 97 -2.21 -1.96 15.10
C SER A 97 -0.85 -1.57 15.69
N SER A 98 0.04 -2.54 15.89
CA SER A 98 1.36 -2.37 16.51
C SER A 98 2.23 -3.56 16.15
N GLY A 99 3.54 -3.40 16.23
CA GLY A 99 4.51 -4.45 15.98
C GLY A 99 5.02 -4.47 14.54
N LYS A 100 5.95 -5.40 14.29
CA LYS A 100 6.65 -5.52 12.99
C LYS A 100 6.41 -6.90 12.42
N HIS A 101 5.68 -6.99 11.32
CA HIS A 101 5.08 -8.23 10.85
C HIS A 101 5.68 -8.64 9.52
N VAL A 102 5.98 -9.94 9.39
CA VAL A 102 6.50 -10.52 8.16
C VAL A 102 5.47 -11.45 7.54
N PHE A 103 5.18 -11.24 6.27
CA PHE A 103 4.35 -12.12 5.47
C PHE A 103 5.14 -12.63 4.27
N GLU A 104 5.10 -13.94 4.06
CA GLU A 104 5.49 -14.55 2.80
C GLU A 104 4.29 -14.58 1.86
N VAL A 105 4.50 -14.14 0.64
CA VAL A 105 3.49 -14.06 -0.41
C VAL A 105 3.89 -15.02 -1.51
N VAL A 106 2.99 -15.92 -1.88
CA VAL A 106 3.09 -16.72 -3.11
C VAL A 106 1.99 -16.27 -4.06
N PHE A 107 2.37 -15.56 -5.11
CA PHE A 107 1.48 -15.14 -6.18
C PHE A 107 2.18 -15.41 -7.53
N PRO A 108 1.91 -16.56 -8.18
CA PRO A 108 2.60 -16.98 -9.39
C PRO A 108 2.58 -15.92 -10.49
N VAL A 109 3.73 -15.63 -11.10
CA VAL A 109 3.90 -14.64 -12.17
C VAL A 109 2.93 -14.89 -13.31
N ALA A 110 2.78 -16.16 -13.70
CA ALA A 110 1.88 -16.59 -14.77
C ALA A 110 0.39 -16.28 -14.50
N GLN A 111 0.01 -16.02 -13.25
CA GLN A 111 -1.37 -15.80 -12.82
C GLN A 111 -1.70 -14.34 -12.49
N ARG A 112 -0.72 -13.43 -12.56
CA ARG A 112 -0.92 -12.01 -12.18
C ARG A 112 -1.76 -11.22 -13.18
N GLY A 113 -1.75 -11.60 -14.45
CA GLY A 113 -2.49 -10.91 -15.51
C GLY A 113 -2.18 -9.42 -15.58
N VAL A 114 -3.17 -8.60 -15.96
CA VAL A 114 -3.00 -7.15 -16.14
C VAL A 114 -2.91 -6.40 -14.81
N HIS A 115 -3.60 -6.88 -13.77
CA HIS A 115 -3.54 -6.33 -12.42
C HIS A 115 -3.64 -7.44 -11.38
N ALA A 116 -2.67 -7.41 -10.47
CA ALA A 116 -2.57 -8.24 -9.29
C ALA A 116 -1.90 -7.39 -8.21
N SER A 117 -2.52 -7.23 -7.05
CA SER A 117 -1.95 -6.39 -5.99
C SER A 117 -1.95 -7.07 -4.64
N VAL A 118 -0.93 -6.72 -3.85
CA VAL A 118 -0.73 -7.19 -2.47
C VAL A 118 -0.35 -6.00 -1.61
N GLY A 119 -0.94 -5.88 -0.43
CA GLY A 119 -0.72 -4.75 0.45
C GLY A 119 -1.53 -4.83 1.73
N VAL A 120 -1.90 -3.68 2.25
CA VAL A 120 -2.70 -3.54 3.47
C VAL A 120 -3.84 -2.55 3.27
N GLY A 121 -4.87 -2.65 4.11
CA GLY A 121 -5.93 -1.66 4.20
C GLY A 121 -6.79 -1.84 5.43
N HIS A 122 -7.70 -0.89 5.66
CA HIS A 122 -8.65 -0.99 6.75
C HIS A 122 -9.82 -1.94 6.43
N ASP A 123 -10.62 -2.24 7.44
CA ASP A 123 -11.76 -3.15 7.38
C ASP A 123 -12.92 -2.66 6.47
N ASN A 124 -12.98 -1.37 6.21
CA ASN A 124 -13.96 -0.72 5.33
C ASN A 124 -13.62 -0.79 3.83
N VAL A 125 -12.41 -1.24 3.46
CA VAL A 125 -12.00 -1.30 2.04
C VAL A 125 -12.93 -2.26 1.26
N PRO A 126 -13.50 -1.83 0.13
CA PRO A 126 -14.33 -2.71 -0.71
C PRO A 126 -13.52 -3.92 -1.20
N LEU A 127 -14.17 -5.09 -1.31
CA LEU A 127 -13.51 -6.32 -1.73
C LEU A 127 -13.78 -6.72 -3.19
N THR A 128 -14.61 -5.96 -3.90
CA THR A 128 -14.86 -6.15 -5.34
C THR A 128 -15.03 -4.80 -6.02
N LEU A 129 -14.68 -4.74 -7.29
CA LEU A 129 -14.90 -3.57 -8.13
C LEU A 129 -15.15 -4.02 -9.56
N ASN A 130 -16.19 -3.47 -10.20
CA ASN A 130 -16.49 -3.67 -11.62
C ASN A 130 -15.56 -2.80 -12.48
N LYS A 131 -14.26 -3.06 -12.36
CA LYS A 131 -13.18 -2.45 -13.13
C LYS A 131 -11.95 -3.33 -12.99
N SER A 132 -11.22 -3.52 -14.10
CA SER A 132 -9.91 -4.16 -14.10
C SER A 132 -8.86 -3.17 -13.61
N CYS A 133 -8.39 -3.31 -12.37
CA CYS A 133 -7.40 -2.42 -11.77
C CYS A 133 -6.73 -3.06 -10.54
N SER A 134 -5.72 -2.41 -9.97
CA SER A 134 -5.25 -2.73 -8.62
C SER A 134 -6.26 -2.25 -7.58
N LEU A 135 -7.20 -3.12 -7.19
CA LEU A 135 -8.26 -2.77 -6.24
C LEU A 135 -7.69 -2.40 -4.86
N VAL A 136 -6.81 -3.24 -4.31
CA VAL A 136 -6.05 -2.84 -3.10
C VAL A 136 -5.11 -1.73 -3.53
N GLY A 137 -5.16 -0.59 -2.83
CA GLY A 137 -4.48 0.64 -3.19
C GLY A 137 -5.35 1.66 -3.92
N ASN A 138 -6.53 1.30 -4.47
CA ASN A 138 -7.37 2.21 -5.25
C ASN A 138 -8.38 3.02 -4.40
N CYS A 139 -8.09 3.21 -3.11
CA CYS A 139 -8.84 4.10 -2.23
C CYS A 139 -7.89 4.72 -1.19
N LYS A 140 -8.41 5.64 -0.37
CA LYS A 140 -7.64 6.29 0.71
C LYS A 140 -7.36 5.35 1.90
N GLU A 141 -8.06 4.23 1.98
CA GLU A 141 -8.03 3.31 3.11
C GLU A 141 -7.15 2.08 2.82
N SER A 142 -6.41 2.04 1.70
CA SER A 142 -5.52 0.94 1.36
C SER A 142 -4.26 1.37 0.60
N TRP A 143 -3.20 0.57 0.72
CA TRP A 143 -1.87 0.78 0.15
C TRP A 143 -1.35 -0.55 -0.40
N ALA A 144 -0.88 -0.58 -1.65
CA ALA A 144 -0.46 -1.84 -2.25
C ALA A 144 0.67 -1.70 -3.27
N LEU A 145 1.32 -2.83 -3.52
CA LEU A 145 2.15 -3.07 -4.69
C LEU A 145 1.31 -3.76 -5.76
N ASP A 146 1.15 -3.11 -6.91
CA ASP A 146 0.71 -3.76 -8.14
C ASP A 146 1.90 -4.56 -8.73
N LEU A 147 1.77 -5.87 -8.69
CA LEU A 147 2.79 -6.83 -9.09
C LEU A 147 2.99 -6.86 -10.62
N SER A 148 1.93 -6.61 -11.38
CA SER A 148 1.95 -6.63 -12.84
C SER A 148 2.67 -5.40 -13.39
N THR A 149 2.38 -4.23 -12.82
CA THR A 149 2.93 -2.94 -13.28
C THR A 149 4.19 -2.51 -12.52
N ARG A 150 4.54 -3.21 -11.43
CA ARG A 150 5.64 -2.84 -10.51
C ARG A 150 5.51 -1.39 -10.05
N ARG A 151 4.36 -1.13 -9.44
CA ARG A 151 3.98 0.19 -8.90
C ARG A 151 3.44 0.09 -7.50
N ALA A 152 3.90 1.00 -6.64
CA ALA A 152 3.21 1.27 -5.39
C ALA A 152 2.01 2.19 -5.72
N VAL A 153 0.81 1.74 -5.32
CA VAL A 153 -0.49 2.37 -5.59
C VAL A 153 -1.19 2.71 -4.27
N HIS A 154 -1.64 3.97 -4.15
CA HIS A 154 -2.46 4.45 -3.04
C HIS A 154 -3.37 5.60 -3.51
N ALA A 155 -4.68 5.45 -3.36
CA ALA A 155 -5.69 6.33 -3.93
C ALA A 155 -5.41 6.64 -5.42
N ALA A 156 -5.20 7.91 -5.76
CA ALA A 156 -4.83 8.34 -7.11
C ALA A 156 -3.30 8.35 -7.36
N GLY A 157 -2.49 8.11 -6.32
CA GLY A 157 -1.04 8.13 -6.37
C GLY A 157 -0.47 6.82 -6.88
N ILE A 158 0.42 6.91 -7.87
CA ILE A 158 1.15 5.78 -8.44
C ILE A 158 2.63 6.14 -8.56
N LYS A 159 3.51 5.30 -8.00
CA LYS A 159 4.97 5.49 -8.13
C LYS A 159 5.69 4.22 -8.55
N LYS A 160 6.84 4.37 -9.24
CA LYS A 160 7.72 3.24 -9.60
C LYS A 160 8.12 2.50 -8.32
N TYR A 161 7.90 1.19 -8.25
CA TYR A 161 8.39 0.38 -7.14
C TYR A 161 8.55 -1.10 -7.55
N PRO A 162 9.67 -1.78 -7.23
CA PRO A 162 10.85 -1.25 -6.55
C PRO A 162 11.52 -0.14 -7.36
N SER A 163 12.31 0.73 -6.73
CA SER A 163 13.00 1.82 -7.45
C SER A 163 13.91 1.30 -8.56
N THR A 164 14.49 0.11 -8.34
CA THR A 164 15.31 -0.66 -9.29
C THR A 164 14.50 -1.35 -10.39
N GLN A 165 13.17 -1.42 -10.25
CA GLN A 165 12.25 -2.07 -11.19
C GLN A 165 12.59 -3.54 -11.49
N VAL A 166 13.25 -4.20 -10.53
CA VAL A 166 13.56 -5.63 -10.59
C VAL A 166 12.29 -6.47 -10.76
N PHE A 167 12.44 -7.63 -11.40
CA PHE A 167 11.36 -8.60 -11.51
C PHE A 167 10.97 -9.12 -10.12
N LEU A 168 9.66 -9.26 -9.91
CA LEU A 168 9.10 -9.81 -8.69
C LEU A 168 8.89 -11.32 -8.89
N PRO A 169 9.59 -12.20 -8.14
CA PRO A 169 9.45 -13.66 -8.26
C PRO A 169 8.10 -14.13 -7.75
N ASP A 170 7.74 -15.40 -8.00
CA ASP A 170 6.49 -16.02 -7.53
C ASP A 170 6.31 -15.91 -6.02
N LYS A 171 7.40 -16.18 -5.27
CA LYS A 171 7.49 -16.08 -3.82
C LYS A 171 8.29 -14.85 -3.42
N PHE A 172 7.71 -13.98 -2.62
CA PHE A 172 8.35 -12.78 -2.09
C PHE A 172 7.80 -12.46 -0.69
N TYR A 173 8.24 -11.37 -0.10
CA TYR A 173 7.89 -10.97 1.25
C TYR A 173 7.27 -9.57 1.27
N MET A 174 6.25 -9.42 2.11
CA MET A 174 5.68 -8.15 2.54
C MET A 174 6.03 -7.95 4.00
N TYR A 175 6.54 -6.77 4.32
CA TYR A 175 6.94 -6.38 5.66
C TYR A 175 6.09 -5.20 6.10
N LEU A 176 5.41 -5.31 7.23
CA LEU A 176 4.57 -4.27 7.81
C LEU A 176 5.17 -3.82 9.14
N ASP A 177 5.61 -2.58 9.22
CA ASP A 177 5.89 -1.92 10.50
C ASP A 177 4.61 -1.15 10.90
N ALA A 178 3.78 -1.78 11.74
CA ALA A 178 2.52 -1.20 12.18
C ALA A 178 2.73 -0.09 13.22
N ASP A 179 3.91 -0.02 13.86
CA ASP A 179 4.24 1.06 14.80
C ASP A 179 4.49 2.38 14.07
N SER A 180 5.24 2.34 12.96
CA SER A 180 5.58 3.54 12.17
C SER A 180 4.67 3.77 10.97
N GLY A 181 3.80 2.81 10.64
CA GLY A 181 2.97 2.87 9.44
C GLY A 181 3.80 2.72 8.16
N SER A 182 4.76 1.80 8.15
CA SER A 182 5.62 1.58 6.99
C SER A 182 5.33 0.21 6.34
N LEU A 183 5.25 0.19 5.01
CA LEU A 183 5.05 -1.02 4.21
C LEU A 183 6.22 -1.20 3.26
N MET A 184 6.92 -2.33 3.38
CA MET A 184 8.10 -2.66 2.58
C MET A 184 7.95 -4.04 1.95
N PHE A 185 8.81 -4.33 0.98
CA PHE A 185 8.83 -5.63 0.29
C PHE A 185 10.26 -6.12 0.07
N GLY A 186 10.39 -7.41 -0.24
CA GLY A 186 11.66 -8.03 -0.62
C GLY A 186 11.46 -9.45 -1.14
N SER A 187 12.53 -10.11 -1.53
CA SER A 187 12.58 -11.55 -1.79
C SER A 187 13.73 -12.18 -1.01
N ASP A 188 13.93 -13.49 -1.19
CA ASP A 188 15.09 -14.21 -0.62
C ASP A 188 16.44 -13.57 -0.98
N HIS A 189 16.51 -12.88 -2.13
CA HIS A 189 17.76 -12.37 -2.69
C HIS A 189 17.89 -10.85 -2.61
N THR A 190 16.78 -10.12 -2.52
CA THR A 190 16.78 -8.67 -2.72
C THR A 190 15.76 -8.00 -1.81
N TYR A 191 16.22 -7.10 -0.95
CA TYR A 191 15.33 -6.14 -0.27
C TYR A 191 14.92 -5.04 -1.26
N TYR A 192 13.62 -4.79 -1.39
CA TYR A 192 13.08 -3.84 -2.37
C TYR A 192 12.94 -2.41 -1.82
N GLY A 193 13.12 -2.22 -0.50
CA GLY A 193 12.97 -0.93 0.16
C GLY A 193 11.54 -0.63 0.58
N THR A 194 11.33 0.59 1.05
CA THR A 194 10.05 1.06 1.56
C THR A 194 9.12 1.48 0.42
N ALA A 195 7.96 0.81 0.32
CA ALA A 195 6.92 1.15 -0.64
C ALA A 195 6.04 2.30 -0.13
N PHE A 196 5.70 2.30 1.16
CA PHE A 196 4.92 3.35 1.80
C PHE A 196 5.45 3.63 3.19
N ASP A 197 5.35 4.89 3.59
CA ASP A 197 5.70 5.35 4.93
C ASP A 197 4.64 6.35 5.38
N GLY A 198 4.45 6.48 6.70
CA GLY A 198 3.42 7.34 7.27
C GLY A 198 1.98 6.90 6.97
N ILE A 199 1.74 5.60 6.81
CA ILE A 199 0.37 5.06 6.82
C ILE A 199 -0.26 5.38 8.19
N PRO A 200 -1.50 5.90 8.26
CA PRO A 200 -2.16 6.15 9.53
C PRO A 200 -2.25 4.89 10.40
N THR A 201 -1.85 5.01 11.68
CA THR A 201 -1.78 3.92 12.65
C THR A 201 -2.90 3.97 13.70
N ASP A 202 -3.89 4.84 13.52
CA ASP A 202 -5.05 4.99 14.42
C ASP A 202 -6.01 3.78 14.36
N LYS A 203 -5.89 2.96 13.31
CA LYS A 203 -6.73 1.77 13.08
C LYS A 203 -5.87 0.58 12.65
N PRO A 204 -6.34 -0.66 12.91
CA PRO A 204 -5.64 -1.85 12.45
C PRO A 204 -5.49 -1.87 10.93
N LEU A 205 -4.32 -2.33 10.48
CA LEU A 205 -4.00 -2.58 9.08
C LEU A 205 -4.13 -4.07 8.78
N TYR A 206 -5.01 -4.43 7.85
CA TYR A 206 -5.25 -5.81 7.46
C TYR A 206 -4.48 -6.12 6.17
N PRO A 207 -3.72 -7.22 6.11
CA PRO A 207 -3.17 -7.73 4.87
C PRO A 207 -4.27 -8.03 3.85
N MET A 208 -4.05 -7.62 2.60
CA MET A 208 -5.03 -7.73 1.51
C MET A 208 -4.35 -8.13 0.20
N VAL A 209 -5.10 -8.87 -0.61
CA VAL A 209 -4.71 -9.24 -1.97
C VAL A 209 -5.85 -8.99 -2.94
N SER A 210 -5.57 -8.61 -4.19
CA SER A 210 -6.56 -8.56 -5.25
C SER A 210 -6.04 -9.13 -6.57
N ALA A 211 -6.96 -9.65 -7.37
CA ALA A 211 -6.68 -10.27 -8.66
C ALA A 211 -7.79 -10.00 -9.68
N VAL A 212 -7.38 -9.97 -10.95
CA VAL A 212 -8.29 -9.92 -12.12
C VAL A 212 -8.33 -11.27 -12.85
N THR A 213 -7.26 -12.06 -12.80
CA THR A 213 -7.14 -13.30 -13.57
C THR A 213 -7.98 -14.42 -12.98
N HIS A 214 -8.83 -15.05 -13.79
CA HIS A 214 -9.53 -16.27 -13.40
C HIS A 214 -8.53 -17.40 -13.11
N GLY A 215 -8.75 -18.15 -12.02
CA GLY A 215 -7.87 -19.23 -11.59
C GLY A 215 -6.61 -18.78 -10.85
N ALA A 216 -6.39 -17.47 -10.68
CA ALA A 216 -5.27 -16.97 -9.88
C ALA A 216 -5.37 -17.47 -8.45
N THR A 217 -4.34 -18.15 -7.98
CA THR A 217 -4.22 -18.71 -6.64
C THR A 217 -3.17 -17.93 -5.88
N ILE A 218 -3.58 -17.33 -4.76
CA ILE A 218 -2.72 -16.48 -3.92
C ILE A 218 -2.63 -17.10 -2.53
N THR A 219 -1.41 -17.25 -2.04
CA THR A 219 -1.15 -17.69 -0.67
C THR A 219 -0.41 -16.61 0.11
N LEU A 220 -0.83 -16.39 1.35
CA LEU A 220 -0.20 -15.45 2.27
C LEU A 220 0.16 -16.15 3.57
N PHE A 221 1.43 -16.44 3.84
CA PHE A 221 1.86 -17.06 5.10
C PHE A 221 2.35 -15.99 6.06
N TYR A 222 1.72 -15.87 7.22
CA TYR A 222 2.27 -15.04 8.30
C TYR A 222 3.48 -15.74 8.91
N ARG A 223 4.65 -15.09 8.87
CA ARG A 223 5.92 -15.60 9.40
C ARG A 223 6.17 -15.14 10.83
N GLY A 224 5.32 -14.26 11.36
CA GLY A 224 5.37 -13.79 12.74
C GLY A 224 5.81 -12.34 12.89
N GLU A 225 5.94 -11.96 14.16
CA GLU A 225 6.41 -10.64 14.57
C GLU A 225 7.93 -10.63 14.74
N GLY A 226 8.58 -9.67 14.10
CA GLY A 226 10.00 -9.38 14.20
C GLY A 226 10.33 -8.56 15.44
N VAL A 227 11.35 -8.99 16.16
CA VAL A 227 11.83 -8.29 17.36
C VAL A 227 13.02 -7.40 17.00
N VAL A 228 12.93 -6.12 17.35
CA VAL A 228 14.08 -5.21 17.30
C VAL A 228 15.00 -5.52 18.49
N ARG A 229 16.17 -6.10 18.22
CA ARG A 229 17.18 -6.32 19.26
C ARG A 229 18.02 -5.07 19.44
N ILE A 230 17.80 -4.35 20.54
CA ILE A 230 18.67 -3.25 20.97
C ILE A 230 19.69 -3.84 21.95
N GLY A 231 20.91 -4.10 21.49
CA GLY A 231 22.01 -4.59 22.33
C GLY A 231 23.31 -4.78 21.56
N PRO A 232 24.48 -4.76 22.22
CA PRO A 232 25.75 -4.93 21.53
C PRO A 232 25.81 -6.30 20.86
N LEU A 233 26.28 -6.34 19.62
CA LEU A 233 26.60 -7.57 18.91
C LEU A 233 27.63 -8.35 19.73
N ARG A 234 27.18 -9.35 20.50
CA ARG A 234 28.08 -10.25 21.21
C ARG A 234 28.77 -11.11 20.15
N LYS A 235 29.96 -10.69 19.70
CA LYS A 235 30.86 -11.54 18.92
C LYS A 235 31.06 -12.82 19.71
N LYS A 236 30.56 -13.95 19.21
CA LYS A 236 30.97 -15.25 19.75
C LYS A 236 32.49 -15.34 19.52
N ARG A 237 33.22 -15.52 20.62
CA ARG A 237 34.62 -15.97 20.60
C ARG A 237 34.67 -17.40 20.12
#